data_AF-A0A060Z3Y4-F1
#
_entry.id   AF-A0A060Z3Y4-F1
#
_cell.length_a   1.000
_cell.length_b   1.000
_cell.length_c   1.000
_cell.angle_alpha   90.00
_cell.angle_beta   90.00
_cell.angle_gamma   90.00
#
_symmetry.space_group_name_H-M   'P 1'
#
loop_
_entity.id
_entity.type
_entity.pdbx_description
1 polymer ?
#
loop_
_entity_poly.entity_id
_entity_poly.type
_entity_poly.pdbx_seq_one_letter_code
_entity_poly.pdbx_strand_id
1 'polypeptide(L)' 'MQLCANKLDKKDFFGKSDPFLVFYRSNEDGTFTICHKTEVIKNTLNPVWQPFTIPVRALCNGDYDR' A
#
# COMPACT_ATOMS: atom_id res chain seq x y z
N MET A 1 -12.00 0.25 -1.40
CA MET A 1 -11.34 1.41 -0.75
C MET A 1 -10.48 2.10 -1.81
N GLN A 2 -10.46 3.43 -1.89
CA GLN A 2 -9.58 4.18 -2.80
C GLN A 2 -8.59 4.99 -1.97
N LEU A 3 -7.31 4.96 -2.33
CA LEU A 3 -6.25 5.67 -1.62
C LEU A 3 -5.59 6.68 -2.53
N CYS A 4 -5.14 7.78 -1.94
CA CYS A 4 -4.35 8.79 -2.62
C CYS A 4 -3.26 9.33 -1.68
N ALA A 5 -2.16 9.80 -2.25
CA ALA A 5 -1.17 10.58 -1.52
C ALA A 5 -1.02 11.96 -2.15
N ASN A 6 -0.58 12.93 -1.36
CA ASN A 6 -0.41 14.31 -1.80
C ASN A 6 0.98 14.80 -1.39
N LYS A 7 1.64 15.53 -2.29
CA LYS A 7 2.97 16.14 -2.07
C LYS A 7 4.03 15.14 -1.59
N LEU A 8 4.12 13.98 -2.25
CA LEU A 8 5.21 13.05 -2.00
C LEU A 8 6.56 13.68 -2.35
N ASP A 9 7.59 13.31 -1.60
CA ASP A 9 8.95 13.74 -1.89
C ASP A 9 9.41 13.18 -3.23
N LYS A 10 10.10 14.03 -4.00
CA LYS A 10 10.77 13.65 -5.24
C LYS A 10 12.05 12.91 -4.89
N LYS A 11 12.06 11.58 -5.05
CA LYS A 11 13.21 10.73 -4.72
C LYS A 11 13.96 10.18 -5.93
N ASP A 12 13.44 10.38 -7.15
CA ASP A 12 14.05 9.89 -8.39
C ASP A 12 14.95 10.93 -9.07
N PHE A 13 16.10 10.47 -9.59
CA PHE A 13 17.15 11.32 -10.18
C PHE A 13 16.73 11.98 -11.51
N PHE A 14 15.90 11.31 -12.32
CA PHE A 14 15.40 11.81 -13.61
C PHE A 14 13.87 11.66 -13.70
N GLY A 15 13.13 12.56 -13.05
CA GLY A 15 11.65 12.57 -13.08
C GLY A 15 11.04 12.82 -11.70
N LYS A 16 9.71 12.87 -11.60
CA LYS A 16 9.02 12.76 -10.29
C LYS A 16 9.08 11.31 -9.80
N SER A 17 8.66 11.09 -8.57
CA SER A 17 8.65 9.75 -7.97
C SER A 17 7.70 8.78 -8.67
N ASP A 18 8.00 7.49 -8.55
CA ASP A 18 7.14 6.37 -8.94
C ASP A 18 6.49 5.67 -7.71
N PRO A 19 5.51 6.29 -7.02
CA PRO A 19 4.96 5.78 -5.77
C PRO A 19 4.09 4.51 -5.90
N PHE A 20 4.16 3.66 -4.87
CA PHE A 20 3.31 2.48 -4.66
C PHE A 20 3.10 2.24 -3.16
N LEU A 21 2.09 1.44 -2.81
CA LEU A 21 1.80 1.04 -1.44
C LEU A 21 1.95 -0.47 -1.26
N VAL A 22 2.39 -0.87 -0.06
CA VAL A 22 2.43 -2.27 0.38
C VAL A 22 1.78 -2.34 1.76
N PHE A 23 0.77 -3.18 1.89
CA PHE A 23 0.07 -3.44 3.13
C PHE A 23 0.69 -4.64 3.80
N TYR A 24 1.04 -4.49 5.08
CA TYR A 24 1.58 -5.57 5.89
C TYR A 24 0.63 -5.86 7.06
N ARG A 25 0.48 -7.14 7.37
CA ARG A 25 -0.15 -7.60 8.62
C ARG A 25 0.95 -7.94 9.60
N SER A 26 0.82 -7.44 10.82
CA SER A 26 1.61 -7.89 11.96
C SER A 26 1.08 -9.25 12.42
N ASN A 27 1.96 -10.25 12.43
CA ASN A 27 1.67 -11.56 12.98
C ASN A 27 1.93 -11.57 14.50
N GLU A 28 1.48 -12.62 15.19
CA GLU A 28 1.66 -12.80 16.64
C GLU A 28 3.11 -13.00 17.06
N ASP A 29 3.92 -13.55 16.16
CA ASP A 29 5.36 -13.74 16.35
C ASP A 29 6.16 -12.45 16.11
N GLY A 30 5.50 -11.31 15.88
CA GLY A 30 6.12 -10.02 15.59
C GLY A 30 6.64 -9.88 14.15
N THR A 31 6.43 -10.88 13.29
CA THR A 31 6.78 -10.78 11.86
C THR A 31 5.72 -10.03 11.07
N PHE A 32 6.07 -9.55 9.89
CA PHE A 32 5.15 -8.86 8.99
C PHE A 32 4.94 -9.66 7.71
N THR A 33 3.68 -9.89 7.33
CA THR A 33 3.33 -10.55 6.06
C THR A 33 2.67 -9.57 5.10
N ILE A 34 3.11 -9.57 3.85
CA ILE A 34 2.51 -8.74 2.79
C ILE A 34 1.10 -9.24 2.51
N CYS A 35 0.12 -8.35 2.68
CA CYS A 35 -1.29 -8.61 2.42
C CYS A 35 -1.71 -8.13 1.04
N HIS A 36 -1.14 -7.02 0.58
CA HIS A 36 -1.49 -6.40 -0.69
C HIS A 36 -0.39 -5.46 -1.16
N LYS A 37 -0.24 -5.32 -2.47
CA LYS A 37 0.63 -4.35 -3.12
C LYS A 37 -0.15 -3.68 -4.25
N THR A 38 -0.16 -2.35 -4.26
CA THR A 38 -0.83 -1.58 -5.32
C THR A 38 0.03 -1.51 -6.57
N GLU A 39 -0.56 -1.01 -7.65
CA GLU A 39 0.19 -0.60 -8.83
C GLU A 39 1.18 0.53 -8.52
N VAL A 40 2.22 0.59 -9.33
CA VAL A 40 3.18 1.69 -9.34
C VAL A 40 2.64 2.78 -10.26
N ILE A 41 2.44 3.98 -9.73
CA ILE A 41 2.02 5.12 -10.55
C ILE A 41 3.25 5.92 -10.90
N LYS A 42 3.59 5.98 -12.19
CA LYS A 42 4.84 6.59 -12.63
C LYS A 42 4.77 8.12 -12.65
N ASN A 43 5.88 8.77 -12.34
CA ASN A 43 6.12 10.20 -12.50
C ASN A 43 5.02 11.09 -11.88
N THR A 44 4.64 10.81 -10.64
CA THR A 44 3.67 11.63 -9.90
C THR A 44 4.04 11.79 -8.43
N LEU A 45 3.78 12.98 -7.89
CA LEU A 45 3.88 13.26 -6.45
C LEU A 45 2.51 13.23 -5.77
N ASN A 46 1.44 13.07 -6.56
CA ASN A 46 0.06 12.99 -6.08
C ASN A 46 -0.62 11.75 -6.69
N PRO A 47 -0.18 10.53 -6.32
CA PRO A 47 -0.78 9.30 -6.85
C PRO A 47 -2.21 9.12 -6.33
N VAL A 48 -3.08 8.61 -7.19
CA VAL A 48 -4.41 8.09 -6.84
C VAL A 48 -4.44 6.65 -7.30
N TRP A 49 -4.39 5.72 -6.35
CA TRP A 49 -4.39 4.28 -6.65
C TRP A 49 -5.78 3.79 -6.99
N GLN A 50 -5.86 2.77 -7.83
CA GLN A 50 -7.11 2.13 -8.19
C GLN A 50 -7.78 1.52 -6.95
N PRO A 51 -9.13 1.53 -6.88
CA PRO A 51 -9.82 0.87 -5.80
C PRO A 51 -9.47 -0.62 -5.73
N PHE A 52 -9.13 -1.10 -4.55
CA PHE A 52 -8.85 -2.52 -4.31
C PHE A 52 -9.65 -3.06 -3.12
N THR A 53 -9.70 -4.39 -3.05
CA THR A 53 -10.30 -5.16 -1.97
C THR A 53 -9.27 -6.13 -1.42
N ILE A 54 -9.04 -6.08 -0.11
CA ILE A 54 -8.19 -7.06 0.60
C ILE A 54 -9.13 -8.00 1.36
N PRO A 55 -9.05 -9.33 1.15
CA PRO A 55 -9.86 -10.25 1.93
C PRO A 55 -9.47 -10.17 3.41
N VAL A 56 -10.44 -10.22 4.32
CA VAL A 56 -10.20 -10.15 5.78
C VAL A 56 -9.27 -11.26 6.25
N ARG A 57 -9.26 -12.42 5.57
CA ARG A 57 -8.29 -13.49 5.83
C ARG A 57 -6.84 -13.06 5.57
N ALA A 58 -6.59 -12.26 4.53
CA ALA A 58 -5.25 -11.72 4.32
C ALA A 58 -4.90 -10.68 5.40
N LEU A 59 -5.85 -9.80 5.73
CA LEU A 59 -5.61 -8.68 6.65
C LEU A 59 -5.48 -9.11 8.12
N CYS A 60 -6.34 -10.00 8.62
CA CYS A 60 -6.46 -10.36 10.03
C CYS A 60 -6.61 -11.88 10.24
N ASN A 61 -6.27 -12.70 9.25
CA ASN A 61 -6.50 -14.17 9.28
C ASN A 61 -7.96 -14.60 9.47
N GLY A 62 -8.92 -13.68 9.26
CA GLY A 62 -10.35 -13.94 9.46
C GLY A 62 -10.83 -13.66 10.89
N ASP A 63 -9.95 -13.13 11.74
CA ASP A 63 -10.29 -12.61 13.06
C ASP A 63 -10.83 -11.18 12.91
N TYR A 64 -12.11 -11.00 13.25
CA TYR A 64 -12.80 -9.70 13.19
C TYR A 64 -12.71 -8.94 14.51
N ASP A 65 -12.24 -9.58 15.60
CA ASP A 65 -12.23 -9.03 16.96
C ASP A 65 -10.85 -8.48 17.36
N ARG A 66 -9.90 -8.45 16.41
CA ARG A 66 -8.53 -7.96 16.60
C ARG A 66 -8.38 -6.47 16.30
#